data_AF-A0A1V5A530-F1
#
_entry.id   AF-A0A1V5A530-F1
#
_cell.length_a   1.000
_cell.length_b   1.000
_cell.length_c   1.000
_cell.angle_alpha   90.00
_cell.angle_beta   90.00
_cell.angle_gamma   90.00
#
_symmetry.space_group_name_H-M   'P 1'
#
loop_
_entity.id
_entity.type
_entity.pdbx_description
1 polymer ?
#
loop_
_entity_poly.entity_id
_entity_poly.type
_entity_poly.pdbx_seq_one_letter_code
_entity_poly.pdbx_strand_id
1 'polypeptide(L)'
;MDRDHLSALGDEIRRIHPDRVQLNTLDRPGTEAWVRPASREQLADAAYHLGLPGAESIEPVPYQRSQEQISADPASMIVEMISRRPCTVEDIALTTGLHLQEVGKLLRALSRDPRLMTKREERGIFYSWVGD
;
A
#
# COMPACT_ATOMS: atom_id res chain seq x y z
N MET A 1 11.41 -13.22 -11.82
CA MET A 1 11.36 -11.83 -12.29
C MET A 1 12.05 -11.82 -13.64
N ASP A 2 11.37 -11.35 -14.68
CA ASP A 2 11.93 -11.35 -16.04
C ASP A 2 12.89 -10.17 -16.20
N ARG A 3 14.14 -10.47 -16.55
CA ARG A 3 15.23 -9.47 -16.64
C ARG A 3 15.09 -8.59 -17.86
N ASP A 4 14.51 -9.11 -18.94
CA ASP A 4 14.33 -8.36 -20.17
C ASP A 4 13.30 -7.24 -19.97
N HIS A 5 12.23 -7.54 -19.22
CA HIS A 5 11.23 -6.54 -18.83
C HIS A 5 11.82 -5.45 -17.92
N LEU A 6 12.71 -5.82 -16.99
CA LEU A 6 13.37 -4.83 -16.13
C LEU A 6 14.32 -3.93 -16.93
N SER A 7 15.11 -4.49 -17.86
CA SER A 7 16.00 -3.70 -18.70
C SER A 7 15.22 -2.69 -19.55
N ALA A 8 14.13 -3.15 -20.18
CA ALA A 8 13.27 -2.27 -20.99
C ALA A 8 12.63 -1.16 -20.14
N LEU A 9 12.20 -1.45 -18.92
CA LEU A 9 11.71 -0.43 -17.99
C LEU A 9 12.83 0.56 -17.59
N GLY A 10 14.06 0.08 -17.42
CA GLY A 10 15.23 0.92 -17.16
C GLY A 10 15.54 1.90 -18.30
N ASP A 11 15.37 1.47 -19.56
CA ASP A 11 15.49 2.35 -20.73
C ASP A 11 14.46 3.48 -20.70
N GLU A 12 13.21 3.16 -20.37
CA GLU A 12 12.13 4.14 -20.26
C GLU A 12 12.31 5.11 -19.09
N ILE A 13 12.77 4.63 -17.92
CA ILE A 13 13.12 5.48 -16.78
C ILE A 13 14.20 6.49 -17.18
N ARG A 14 15.25 6.05 -17.87
CA ARG A 14 16.31 6.94 -18.39
C ARG A 14 15.78 7.97 -19.38
N ARG A 15 14.85 7.55 -20.25
CA ARG A 15 14.20 8.45 -21.23
C ARG A 15 13.33 9.51 -20.57
N ILE A 16 12.58 9.13 -19.53
CA ILE A 16 11.72 10.06 -18.76
C ILE A 16 12.59 11.03 -17.94
N HIS A 17 13.74 10.56 -17.44
CA HIS A 17 14.67 11.31 -16.61
C HIS A 17 13.99 11.92 -15.35
N PRO A 18 13.42 11.09 -14.47
CA PRO A 18 12.83 11.58 -13.23
C PRO A 18 13.90 12.10 -12.26
N ASP A 19 13.53 13.05 -11.39
CA ASP A 19 14.42 13.58 -10.36
C ASP A 19 14.84 12.49 -9.34
N ARG A 20 13.99 11.49 -9.11
CA ARG A 20 14.22 10.39 -8.16
C ARG A 20 13.49 9.13 -8.60
N VAL A 21 14.12 7.98 -8.38
CA VAL A 21 13.50 6.65 -8.52
C VAL A 21 13.59 5.92 -7.19
N GLN A 22 12.46 5.34 -6.78
CA GLN A 22 12.31 4.67 -5.49
C GLN A 22 11.90 3.22 -5.76
N LEU A 23 12.65 2.27 -5.22
CA LEU A 23 12.33 0.85 -5.33
C LEU A 23 11.76 0.36 -4.00
N ASN A 24 10.48 -0.02 -4.03
CA ASN A 24 9.74 -0.46 -2.86
C ASN A 24 9.38 -1.95 -2.96
N THR A 25 9.17 -2.56 -1.81
CA THR A 25 8.62 -3.91 -1.68
C THR A 25 7.21 -3.86 -1.10
N LEU A 26 6.45 -4.95 -1.20
CA LEU A 26 5.13 -5.01 -0.56
C LEU A 26 5.28 -4.93 0.96
N ASP A 27 4.52 -4.03 1.55
CA ASP A 27 4.41 -3.81 2.99
C ASP A 27 3.03 -4.22 3.55
N ARG A 28 2.16 -4.69 2.66
CA ARG A 28 0.75 -5.01 2.89
C ARG A 28 0.37 -6.27 2.12
N PRO A 29 -0.78 -6.89 2.44
CA PRO A 29 -1.26 -8.03 1.67
C PRO A 29 -1.34 -7.73 0.18
N GLY A 30 -0.73 -8.59 -0.65
CA GLY A 30 -0.88 -8.53 -2.10
C GLY A 30 -2.29 -8.93 -2.54
N THR A 31 -2.75 -8.39 -3.66
CA THR A 31 -4.04 -8.74 -4.28
C THR A 31 -4.10 -10.23 -4.64
N GLU A 32 -3.00 -10.75 -5.17
CA GLU A 32 -2.89 -12.14 -5.59
C GLU A 32 -2.05 -12.95 -4.59
N ALA A 33 -2.47 -14.20 -4.33
CA ALA A 33 -1.84 -15.06 -3.31
C ALA A 33 -0.37 -15.41 -3.58
N TRP A 34 0.07 -15.32 -4.84
CA TRP A 34 1.45 -15.57 -5.26
C TRP A 34 2.34 -14.34 -5.13
N VAL A 35 1.77 -13.14 -4.96
CA VAL A 35 2.54 -11.90 -4.83
C VAL A 35 3.04 -11.77 -3.39
N ARG A 36 4.35 -11.61 -3.24
CA ARG A 36 5.05 -11.56 -1.95
C ARG A 36 5.99 -10.35 -1.91
N PRO A 37 6.33 -9.86 -0.71
CA PRO A 37 7.42 -8.91 -0.56
C PRO A 37 8.70 -9.46 -1.21
N ALA A 38 9.35 -8.63 -2.03
CA ALA A 38 10.68 -8.88 -2.54
C ALA A 38 11.71 -8.83 -1.39
N SER A 39 12.67 -9.74 -1.44
CA SER A 39 13.83 -9.70 -0.54
C SER A 39 14.78 -8.56 -0.89
N ARG A 40 15.71 -8.25 0.01
CA ARG A 40 16.74 -7.24 -0.22
C ARG A 40 17.60 -7.56 -1.45
N GLU A 41 17.93 -8.84 -1.64
CA GLU A 41 18.71 -9.33 -2.78
C GLU A 41 17.91 -9.19 -4.08
N GLN A 42 16.61 -9.50 -4.06
CA GLN A 42 15.73 -9.32 -5.22
C GLN A 42 15.58 -7.85 -5.62
N LEU A 43 15.47 -6.94 -4.64
CA LEU A 43 15.45 -5.50 -4.90
C LEU A 43 16.79 -5.02 -5.49
N ALA A 44 17.92 -5.53 -4.99
CA ALA A 44 19.24 -5.19 -5.51
C ALA A 44 19.44 -5.70 -6.95
N ASP A 45 19.01 -6.93 -7.26
CA ASP A 45 19.03 -7.49 -8.62
C ASP A 45 18.15 -6.66 -9.57
N ALA A 46 16.95 -6.29 -9.12
CA ALA A 46 16.07 -5.41 -9.89
C ALA A 46 16.69 -4.04 -10.15
N ALA A 47 17.30 -3.42 -9.12
CA ALA A 47 17.98 -2.13 -9.23
C ALA A 47 19.13 -2.18 -10.24
N TYR A 48 19.91 -3.26 -10.23
CA TYR A 48 20.99 -3.49 -11.19
C TYR A 48 20.45 -3.53 -12.62
N HIS A 49 19.41 -4.35 -12.87
CA HIS A 49 18.82 -4.49 -14.20
C HIS A 49 18.11 -3.23 -14.71
N LEU A 50 17.55 -2.42 -13.80
CA LEU A 50 16.97 -1.11 -14.14
C LEU A 50 18.04 -0.05 -14.45
N GLY A 51 19.32 -0.34 -14.22
CA GLY A 51 20.40 0.64 -14.35
C GLY A 51 20.39 1.69 -13.24
N LEU A 52 19.93 1.31 -12.04
CA LEU A 52 19.76 2.18 -10.87
C LEU A 52 20.63 1.71 -9.69
N PRO A 53 21.97 1.68 -9.80
CA PRO A 53 22.86 1.14 -8.77
C PRO A 53 22.81 1.90 -7.43
N GLY A 54 22.15 3.07 -7.38
CA GLY A 54 21.91 3.88 -6.18
C GLY A 54 20.43 4.10 -5.86
N ALA A 55 19.51 3.26 -6.36
CA ALA A 55 18.10 3.37 -6.02
C ALA A 55 17.91 3.31 -4.49
N GLU A 56 17.22 4.31 -3.95
CA GLU A 56 16.94 4.39 -2.53
C GLU A 56 15.78 3.45 -2.19
N SER A 57 16.02 2.54 -1.25
CA SER A 57 14.94 1.85 -0.56
C SER A 57 14.35 2.82 0.45
N ILE A 58 13.04 3.03 0.41
CA ILE A 58 12.37 3.98 1.29
C ILE A 58 11.35 3.22 2.11
N GLU A 59 11.23 3.59 3.37
CA GLU A 59 10.14 3.10 4.21
C GLU A 59 8.78 3.52 3.62
N PRO A 60 7.73 2.70 3.80
CA PRO A 60 6.39 3.06 3.33
C PRO A 60 6.03 4.49 3.77
N VAL A 61 5.82 5.38 2.80
CA VAL A 61 5.47 6.77 3.12
C VAL A 61 4.10 6.77 3.79
N PRO A 62 3.96 7.36 4.99
CA PRO A 62 2.67 7.50 5.65
C PRO A 62 1.74 8.31 4.75
N TYR A 63 0.47 7.92 4.65
CA TYR A 63 -0.52 8.61 3.83
C TYR A 63 -0.58 10.10 4.22
N GLN A 64 -0.34 11.00 3.26
CA GLN A 64 -0.55 12.43 3.47
C GLN A 64 -2.01 12.76 3.11
N ARG A 65 -2.66 13.52 3.98
CA ARG A 65 -4.06 13.98 3.83
C ARG A 65 -4.33 14.44 2.40
N SER A 66 -5.22 13.75 1.69
CA SER A 66 -5.95 14.35 0.58
C SER A 66 -6.91 15.39 1.18
N GLN A 67 -6.78 16.67 0.82
CA GLN A 67 -7.61 17.77 1.31
C GLN A 67 -9.07 17.73 0.80
N GLU A 68 -9.50 16.64 0.19
CA GLU A 68 -10.91 16.46 -0.15
C GLU A 68 -11.67 16.11 1.13
N GLN A 69 -12.23 17.14 1.76
CA GLN A 69 -13.33 16.99 2.71
C GLN A 69 -14.52 16.37 1.97
N ILE A 70 -14.49 15.06 1.81
CA ILE A 70 -15.69 14.32 1.43
C ILE A 70 -16.61 14.42 2.64
N SER A 71 -17.74 15.11 2.51
CA SER A 71 -18.80 15.14 3.53
C SER A 71 -19.54 13.79 3.65
N ALA A 72 -18.82 12.68 3.45
CA ALA A 72 -19.33 11.34 3.55
C ALA A 72 -19.31 10.87 5.00
N ASP A 73 -20.26 10.02 5.33
CA ASP A 73 -20.26 9.25 6.57
C ASP A 73 -18.87 8.58 6.79
N PRO A 74 -18.24 8.76 7.97
CA PRO A 74 -16.92 8.20 8.27
C PRO A 74 -16.81 6.68 8.03
N ALA A 75 -17.88 5.91 8.28
CA ALA A 75 -17.86 4.47 8.02
C ALA A 75 -17.76 4.17 6.53
N SER A 76 -18.54 4.87 5.71
CA SER A 76 -18.52 4.76 4.24
C SER A 76 -17.14 5.11 3.66
N MET A 77 -16.51 6.18 4.16
CA MET A 77 -15.14 6.55 3.76
C MET A 77 -14.11 5.46 4.11
N ILE A 78 -14.22 4.84 5.30
CA ILE A 78 -13.36 3.72 5.69
C ILE A 78 -13.56 2.54 4.73
N VAL A 79 -14.81 2.16 4.45
CA VAL A 79 -15.14 1.07 3.53
C VAL A 79 -14.54 1.31 2.15
N GLU A 80 -14.73 2.49 1.57
CA GLU A 80 -14.17 2.85 0.26
C GLU A 80 -12.63 2.76 0.24
N MET A 81 -11.99 3.20 1.32
CA MET A 81 -10.53 3.14 1.45
C MET A 81 -10.03 1.70 1.52
N ILE A 82 -10.61 0.87 2.40
CA ILE A 82 -10.18 -0.52 2.57
C ILE A 82 -10.63 -1.46 1.44
N SER A 83 -11.59 -1.02 0.62
CA SER A 83 -11.98 -1.70 -0.64
C SER A 83 -10.92 -1.52 -1.73
N ARG A 84 -10.32 -0.32 -1.83
CA ARG A 84 -9.28 -0.03 -2.83
C ARG A 84 -7.92 -0.61 -2.44
N ARG A 85 -7.62 -0.66 -1.13
CA ARG A 85 -6.34 -1.12 -0.60
C ARG A 85 -6.49 -1.59 0.85
N PRO A 86 -5.95 -2.76 1.24
CA PRO A 86 -5.91 -3.14 2.64
C PRO A 86 -5.12 -2.12 3.49
N CYS A 87 -5.69 -1.69 4.62
CA CYS A 87 -5.11 -0.67 5.50
C CYS A 87 -5.14 -1.11 6.98
N THR A 88 -4.16 -0.67 7.78
CA THR A 88 -4.22 -0.81 9.24
C THR A 88 -5.09 0.27 9.89
N VAL A 89 -5.35 0.15 11.20
CA VAL A 89 -6.07 1.20 11.95
C VAL A 89 -5.29 2.52 11.96
N GLU A 90 -3.96 2.45 12.00
CA GLU A 90 -3.05 3.60 11.93
C GLU A 90 -3.09 4.25 10.54
N ASP A 91 -3.05 3.45 9.46
CA ASP A 91 -3.20 3.95 8.10
C ASP A 91 -4.54 4.70 7.94
N ILE A 92 -5.62 4.15 8.49
CA ILE A 92 -6.95 4.74 8.44
C ILE A 92 -7.00 6.06 9.22
N ALA A 93 -6.51 6.07 10.47
CA ALA A 93 -6.51 7.27 11.31
C ALA A 93 -5.69 8.40 10.67
N LEU A 94 -4.52 8.06 10.11
CA LEU A 94 -3.66 9.04 9.44
C LEU A 94 -4.32 9.64 8.19
N THR A 95 -4.96 8.80 7.37
CA THR A 95 -5.58 9.23 6.11
C THR A 95 -6.84 10.07 6.36
N THR A 96 -7.68 9.62 7.29
CA THR A 96 -8.98 10.25 7.58
C THR A 96 -8.89 11.40 8.57
N GLY A 97 -7.80 11.49 9.34
CA GLY A 97 -7.65 12.43 10.45
C GLY A 97 -8.46 12.07 11.71
N LEU A 98 -9.16 10.93 11.70
CA LEU A 98 -9.92 10.44 12.85
C LEU A 98 -8.98 9.91 13.94
N HIS A 99 -9.40 10.02 15.19
CA HIS A 99 -8.63 9.44 16.30
C HIS A 99 -8.65 7.90 16.22
N LEU A 100 -7.54 7.23 16.58
CA LEU A 100 -7.42 5.76 16.54
C LEU A 100 -8.59 5.03 17.23
N GLN A 101 -9.06 5.57 18.36
CA GLN A 101 -10.19 4.99 19.10
C GLN A 101 -11.52 5.09 18.33
N GLU A 102 -11.71 6.16 17.58
CA GLU A 102 -12.89 6.37 16.75
C GLU A 102 -12.90 5.43 15.56
N VAL A 103 -11.76 5.31 14.86
CA VAL A 103 -11.56 4.31 13.80
C VAL A 103 -11.85 2.90 14.33
N GLY A 104 -11.32 2.56 15.51
CA GLY A 104 -11.57 1.27 16.13
C GLY A 104 -13.05 1.02 16.47
N LYS A 105 -13.82 2.07 16.82
CA LYS A 105 -15.28 1.94 17.02
C LYS A 105 -15.99 1.67 15.70
N LEU A 106 -15.62 2.39 14.63
CA LEU A 106 -16.21 2.22 13.31
C LEU A 106 -15.92 0.83 12.73
N LEU A 107 -14.68 0.36 12.81
CA LEU A 107 -14.30 -1.00 12.37
C LEU A 107 -15.04 -2.10 13.15
N ARG A 108 -15.27 -1.91 14.46
CA ARG A 108 -16.09 -2.86 15.26
C ARG A 108 -17.57 -2.84 14.88
N ALA A 109 -18.11 -1.71 14.44
CA ALA A 109 -19.47 -1.67 13.91
C ALA A 109 -19.54 -2.39 12.55
N LEU A 110 -18.56 -2.14 11.67
CA LEU A 110 -18.45 -2.74 10.34
C LEU A 110 -18.16 -4.25 10.39
N SER A 111 -17.49 -4.77 11.43
CA SER A 111 -17.17 -6.19 11.56
C SER A 111 -18.38 -7.13 11.70
N ARG A 112 -19.59 -6.56 11.78
CA ARG A 112 -20.84 -7.32 11.68
C ARG A 112 -21.16 -7.74 10.25
N ASP A 113 -20.62 -7.02 9.26
CA ASP A 113 -20.74 -7.34 7.85
C ASP A 113 -19.65 -8.37 7.47
N PRO A 114 -20.02 -9.52 6.89
CA PRO A 114 -19.06 -10.55 6.50
C PRO A 114 -18.14 -10.12 5.36
N ARG A 115 -18.35 -8.97 4.70
CA ARG A 115 -17.43 -8.43 3.68
C ARG A 115 -16.17 -7.83 4.30
N LEU A 116 -16.18 -7.47 5.58
CA LEU A 116 -14.99 -7.00 6.28
C LEU A 116 -14.06 -8.18 6.58
N MET A 117 -12.93 -8.21 5.88
CA MET A 117 -11.86 -9.18 6.09
C MET A 117 -10.73 -8.57 6.91
N THR A 118 -10.04 -9.43 7.66
CA THR A 118 -8.82 -9.05 8.37
C THR A 118 -7.69 -10.00 8.05
N LYS A 119 -6.47 -9.47 7.96
CA LYS A 119 -5.26 -10.27 7.76
C LYS A 119 -4.13 -9.73 8.62
N ARG A 120 -3.48 -10.60 9.38
CA ARG A 120 -2.29 -10.25 10.15
C ARG A 120 -1.04 -10.41 9.28
N GLU A 121 -0.27 -9.35 9.21
CA GLU A 121 1.05 -9.27 8.55
C GLU A 121 2.05 -8.62 9.52
N GLU A 122 3.30 -8.44 9.09
CA GLU A 122 4.38 -7.83 9.89
C GLU A 122 4.02 -6.43 10.42
N ARG A 123 3.41 -5.58 9.57
CA ARG A 123 2.96 -4.22 9.94
C ARG A 123 1.73 -4.18 10.86
N GLY A 124 1.07 -5.31 11.11
CA GLY A 124 -0.10 -5.40 11.98
C GLY A 124 -1.32 -6.02 11.32
N ILE A 125 -2.51 -5.65 11.79
CA ILE A 125 -3.79 -6.15 11.26
C ILE A 125 -4.24 -5.21 10.15
N PHE A 126 -4.31 -5.75 8.94
CA PHE A 126 -4.90 -5.09 7.79
C PHE A 126 -6.39 -5.42 7.71
N TYR A 127 -7.19 -4.41 7.42
CA TYR A 127 -8.61 -4.50 7.12
C TYR A 127 -8.80 -4.34 5.62
N SER A 128 -9.63 -5.18 5.01
CA SER A 128 -10.04 -5.06 3.61
C SER A 128 -11.53 -5.32 3.47
N TRP A 129 -12.13 -4.79 2.41
CA TRP A 129 -13.54 -5.04 2.11
C TRP A 129 -13.66 -5.81 0.80
N VAL A 130 -14.31 -6.96 0.85
CA VAL A 130 -14.58 -7.77 -0.34
C VAL A 130 -15.77 -7.14 -1.06
N GLY A 131 -15.56 -6.70 -2.31
CA GLY A 131 -16.64 -6.23 -3.17
C GLY A 131 -17.64 -7.34 -3.50
N ASP A 132 -18.83 -6.96 -3.96
CA ASP A 132 -19.78 -7.89 -4.57
C ASP A 132 -19.26 -8.40 -5.93
#